data_AF-A0A7R9T026-F1
#
_entry.id   AF-A0A7R9T026-F1
#
_cell.length_a   1.000
_cell.length_b   1.000
_cell.length_c   1.000
_cell.angle_alpha   90.00
_cell.angle_beta   90.00
_cell.angle_gamma   90.00
#
_symmetry.space_group_name_H-M   'P 1'
#
loop_
_entity.id
_entity.type
_entity.pdbx_description
1 polymer ?
#
loop_
_entity_poly.entity_id
_entity_poly.type
_entity_poly.pdbx_seq_one_letter_code
_entity_poly.pdbx_strand_id
1 'polypeptide(L)'
;AEPSARVSRAARRRFPRPRAPSRATSRANDRFRDAHDDDDDDDARARQFLRLARDARDGSWALQSATVTLRPRDASARATRTLRVCALVHYGEARYYRGVAKDFETRENDATLVELITSRKHLEASDERGLKLWRLSEALAPTAEARALANAHGLRAQLDALDARARGWYVADVTREELIALRREAGEMTAKTAEETTRNAKRSAVSMGGNLPPALEALAVTAFGRASEGDPARLFARLSCWFVPCPEAHLLLLDWVWAGGRPSEVLGAMVDCCASGDLESARRLAFAQMIVSAQAEGPAGGGSTEPVLVARRNDVAMDGVNKAFKAPEIDTVNLLYGGLHVPGLVRCARERLDMEVVDVAWRDAWRVQPPENASPLRYAIVPLILGIDGTDWAQTLHDAVALGASAGILSTFLYIVRHGALYYALGKWLLEWNRQLFDADVGPSPENVKYR
;
A
#
# COMPACT_ATOMS: atom_id res chain seq x y z
N ALA A 1 -47.58 -4.82 66.11
CA ALA A 1 -47.88 -3.63 66.94
C ALA A 1 -47.22 -2.44 66.26
N GLU A 2 -48.02 -1.56 65.64
CA GLU A 2 -47.62 -0.17 65.40
C GLU A 2 -48.18 0.69 66.55
N PRO A 3 -47.59 1.85 66.87
CA PRO A 3 -48.09 3.09 66.25
C PRO A 3 -47.07 4.24 66.02
N SER A 4 -47.30 4.98 64.93
CA SER A 4 -47.51 6.45 64.84
C SER A 4 -46.40 7.50 65.16
N ALA A 5 -45.89 8.09 64.06
CA ALA A 5 -45.90 9.51 63.66
C ALA A 5 -45.27 10.66 64.51
N ARG A 6 -44.34 11.45 63.91
CA ARG A 6 -44.55 12.82 63.35
C ARG A 6 -43.24 13.62 63.12
N VAL A 7 -43.09 14.11 61.88
CA VAL A 7 -42.71 15.48 61.43
C VAL A 7 -41.52 16.24 62.09
N SER A 8 -40.49 16.62 61.31
CA SER A 8 -40.27 18.02 60.84
C SER A 8 -38.97 18.22 60.05
N ARG A 9 -39.07 19.07 59.02
CA ARG A 9 -37.99 19.63 58.18
C ARG A 9 -37.30 20.78 58.92
N ALA A 10 -35.97 20.82 58.91
CA ALA A 10 -35.21 22.07 59.07
C ALA A 10 -33.91 22.03 58.28
N ALA A 11 -33.75 23.04 57.43
CA ALA A 11 -32.62 23.26 56.54
C ALA A 11 -31.31 23.48 57.31
N ARG A 12 -30.21 22.89 56.84
CA ARG A 12 -28.85 23.30 57.22
C ARG A 12 -28.05 23.67 55.97
N ARG A 13 -27.83 24.97 55.83
CA ARG A 13 -26.83 25.60 54.95
C ARG A 13 -25.44 25.02 55.29
N ARG A 14 -24.72 24.51 54.29
CA ARG A 14 -23.28 24.19 54.42
C ARG A 14 -22.46 25.24 53.68
N PHE A 15 -21.63 25.94 54.44
CA PHE A 15 -20.55 26.77 53.94
C PHE A 15 -19.42 25.90 53.36
N PRO A 16 -18.74 26.34 52.29
CA PRO A 16 -17.65 25.59 51.67
C PRO A 16 -16.35 25.70 52.48
N ARG A 17 -15.65 24.57 52.62
CA ARG A 17 -14.32 24.47 53.25
C ARG A 17 -13.23 25.01 52.32
N PRO A 18 -12.08 25.49 52.86
CA PRO A 18 -11.05 26.18 52.09
C PRO A 18 -10.18 25.23 51.24
N ARG A 19 -9.78 25.72 50.08
CA ARG A 19 -8.82 25.12 49.14
C ARG A 19 -7.41 25.05 49.73
N ALA A 20 -6.76 23.89 49.62
CA ALA A 20 -5.31 23.74 49.70
C ALA A 20 -4.71 23.71 48.27
N PRO A 21 -3.44 24.13 48.08
CA PRO A 21 -2.93 24.62 46.80
C PRO A 21 -2.63 23.50 45.80
N SER A 22 -3.01 23.76 44.55
CA SER A 22 -2.73 22.94 43.37
C SER A 22 -1.24 22.93 43.05
N ARG A 23 -0.63 21.73 43.03
CA ARG A 23 0.61 21.47 42.30
C ARG A 23 0.30 21.45 40.81
N ALA A 24 0.75 22.48 40.11
CA ALA A 24 0.78 22.56 38.67
C ALA A 24 1.99 21.80 38.13
N THR A 25 1.78 20.78 37.30
CA THR A 25 2.76 20.30 36.31
C THR A 25 2.02 19.66 35.12
N SER A 26 2.22 20.29 33.96
CA SER A 26 2.04 19.81 32.58
C SER A 26 0.70 19.22 32.12
N ARG A 27 -0.35 20.06 32.09
CA ARG A 27 -1.34 20.04 31.00
C ARG A 27 -0.98 21.16 30.02
N ALA A 28 -0.04 20.88 29.11
CA ALA A 28 0.37 21.84 28.09
C ALA A 28 0.67 21.22 26.71
N ASN A 29 0.47 19.91 26.52
CA ASN A 29 0.70 19.24 25.22
C ASN A 29 -0.57 18.69 24.55
N ASP A 30 -1.77 18.99 25.06
CA ASP A 30 -3.04 18.42 24.58
C ASP A 30 -4.01 19.47 24.00
N ARG A 31 -3.50 20.63 23.56
CA ARG A 31 -4.34 21.72 23.00
C ARG A 31 -3.81 22.35 21.71
N PHE A 32 -2.99 21.61 20.97
CA PHE A 32 -2.66 21.90 19.57
C PHE A 32 -2.81 20.62 18.73
N ARG A 33 -3.91 19.89 18.94
CA ARG A 33 -4.52 19.10 17.87
C ARG A 33 -5.58 20.01 17.28
N ASP A 34 -5.25 20.61 16.16
CA ASP A 34 -6.20 21.39 15.39
C ASP A 34 -7.34 20.45 14.99
N ALA A 35 -8.58 20.87 15.26
CA ALA A 35 -9.78 20.16 14.80
C ALA A 35 -9.84 20.03 13.26
N HIS A 36 -8.93 20.69 12.55
CA HIS A 36 -8.76 20.59 11.10
C HIS A 36 -8.07 19.29 10.67
N ASP A 37 -7.14 18.74 11.48
CA ASP A 37 -6.41 17.51 11.15
C ASP A 37 -7.28 16.25 11.33
N ASP A 38 -8.19 16.24 12.32
CA ASP A 38 -9.07 15.09 12.58
C ASP A 38 -10.14 14.94 11.46
N ASP A 39 -10.67 16.06 10.93
CA ASP A 39 -11.63 16.04 9.82
C ASP A 39 -10.97 15.61 8.50
N ASP A 40 -9.71 16.00 8.25
CA ASP A 40 -8.95 15.61 7.05
C ASP A 40 -8.48 14.13 7.11
N ASP A 41 -8.09 13.61 8.28
CA ASP A 41 -7.72 12.19 8.45
C ASP A 41 -8.95 11.25 8.31
N ASP A 42 -10.14 11.67 8.76
CA ASP A 42 -11.38 10.91 8.57
C ASP A 42 -11.86 10.93 7.11
N ASP A 43 -11.74 12.05 6.40
CA ASP A 43 -12.09 12.15 4.98
C ASP A 43 -11.06 11.42 4.08
N ALA A 44 -9.79 11.35 4.49
CA ALA A 44 -8.76 10.54 3.85
C ALA A 44 -8.98 9.04 4.08
N ARG A 45 -9.35 8.62 5.29
CA ARG A 45 -9.73 7.22 5.60
C ARG A 45 -11.00 6.80 4.86
N ALA A 46 -11.95 7.70 4.66
CA ALA A 46 -13.15 7.46 3.85
C ALA A 46 -12.87 7.23 2.35
N ARG A 47 -11.66 7.57 1.89
CA ARG A 47 -11.19 7.35 0.50
C ARG A 47 -10.33 6.10 0.34
N GLN A 48 -10.07 5.37 1.42
CA GLN A 48 -9.34 4.10 1.39
C GLN A 48 -10.30 2.91 1.27
N PHE A 49 -9.98 1.99 0.36
CA PHE A 49 -10.75 0.78 0.07
C PHE A 49 -9.98 -0.50 0.42
N LEU A 50 -8.70 -0.36 0.78
CA LEU A 50 -7.90 -1.33 1.51
C LEU A 50 -7.44 -0.67 2.80
N ARG A 51 -7.51 -1.39 3.91
CA ARG A 51 -7.02 -0.88 5.20
C ARG A 51 -6.43 -1.97 6.06
N LEU A 52 -5.51 -1.56 6.93
CA LEU A 52 -5.10 -2.35 8.07
C LEU A 52 -6.04 -2.03 9.23
N ALA A 53 -6.77 -3.04 9.70
CA ALA A 53 -7.66 -2.91 10.84
C ALA A 53 -7.11 -3.74 12.01
N ARG A 54 -7.00 -3.10 13.17
CA ARG A 54 -6.71 -3.79 14.43
C ARG A 54 -8.02 -4.18 15.12
N ASP A 55 -8.16 -5.45 15.45
CA ASP A 55 -9.27 -5.96 16.22
C ASP A 55 -9.08 -5.61 17.71
N ALA A 56 -10.05 -4.90 18.28
CA ALA A 56 -9.98 -4.44 19.65
C ALA A 56 -10.08 -5.59 20.67
N ARG A 57 -10.58 -6.77 20.28
CA ARG A 57 -10.83 -7.89 21.22
C ARG A 57 -9.60 -8.73 21.46
N ASP A 58 -8.90 -9.11 20.39
CA ASP A 58 -7.74 -10.02 20.44
C ASP A 58 -6.43 -9.35 20.01
N GLY A 59 -6.46 -8.06 19.65
CA GLY A 59 -5.30 -7.31 19.19
C GLY A 59 -4.76 -7.74 17.83
N SER A 60 -5.46 -8.64 17.12
CA SER A 60 -5.07 -9.10 15.80
C SER A 60 -5.20 -8.00 14.75
N TRP A 61 -4.42 -8.13 13.69
CA TRP A 61 -4.41 -7.22 12.56
C TRP A 61 -4.95 -7.93 11.33
N ALA A 62 -5.80 -7.26 10.56
CA ALA A 62 -6.31 -7.77 9.30
C ALA A 62 -6.06 -6.76 8.18
N LEU A 63 -5.57 -7.24 7.03
CA LEU A 63 -5.76 -6.49 5.78
C LEU A 63 -7.21 -6.69 5.37
N GLN A 64 -7.96 -5.61 5.25
CA GLN A 64 -9.35 -5.64 4.83
C GLN A 64 -9.52 -5.04 3.44
N SER A 65 -10.39 -5.67 2.65
CA SER A 65 -10.81 -5.22 1.32
C SER A 65 -12.26 -4.77 1.39
N ALA A 66 -12.54 -3.59 0.81
CA ALA A 66 -13.87 -3.03 0.73
C ALA A 66 -14.63 -3.50 -0.52
N THR A 67 -15.93 -3.71 -0.37
CA THR A 67 -16.89 -3.76 -1.47
C THR A 67 -17.85 -2.60 -1.32
N VAL A 68 -17.79 -1.68 -2.28
CA VAL A 68 -18.60 -0.46 -2.34
C VAL A 68 -19.82 -0.75 -3.17
N THR A 69 -21.01 -0.53 -2.61
CA THR A 69 -22.27 -0.62 -3.37
C THR A 69 -22.72 0.78 -3.72
N LEU A 70 -22.99 1.02 -4.99
CA LEU A 70 -23.51 2.27 -5.53
C LEU A 70 -24.85 2.06 -6.23
N ARG A 71 -25.72 3.06 -6.13
CA ARG A 71 -27.03 3.10 -6.80
C ARG A 71 -27.26 4.48 -7.42
N PRO A 72 -28.07 4.60 -8.48
CA PRO A 72 -28.45 5.89 -9.03
C PRO A 72 -29.12 6.78 -7.98
N ARG A 73 -28.79 8.08 -7.98
CA ARG A 73 -29.39 9.05 -7.06
C ARG A 73 -30.88 9.28 -7.31
N ASP A 74 -31.29 9.14 -8.58
CA ASP A 74 -32.65 9.44 -9.01
C ASP A 74 -33.52 8.17 -9.09
N ALA A 75 -34.75 8.28 -8.59
CA ALA A 75 -35.72 7.18 -8.41
C ALA A 75 -36.43 6.76 -9.72
N SER A 76 -35.87 7.11 -10.89
CA SER A 76 -36.41 6.78 -12.21
C SER A 76 -36.26 5.29 -12.56
N ALA A 77 -36.55 4.86 -13.79
CA ALA A 77 -36.38 3.46 -14.25
C ALA A 77 -34.95 2.90 -14.04
N ARG A 78 -33.97 3.74 -13.68
CA ARG A 78 -32.61 3.34 -13.28
C ARG A 78 -32.48 2.98 -11.80
N ALA A 79 -33.48 3.25 -10.95
CA ALA A 79 -33.43 3.06 -9.49
C ALA A 79 -33.14 1.62 -9.05
N THR A 80 -33.41 0.63 -9.91
CA THR A 80 -33.09 -0.78 -9.65
C THR A 80 -31.63 -1.12 -9.94
N ARG A 81 -30.89 -0.26 -10.66
CA ARG A 81 -29.51 -0.54 -11.04
C ARG A 81 -28.58 -0.47 -9.85
N THR A 82 -27.70 -1.45 -9.75
CA THR A 82 -26.70 -1.53 -8.69
C THR A 82 -25.33 -1.73 -9.29
N LEU A 83 -24.34 -0.93 -8.87
CA LEU A 83 -22.94 -1.13 -9.19
C LEU A 83 -22.20 -1.52 -7.91
N ARG A 84 -21.53 -2.67 -7.91
CA ARG A 84 -20.71 -3.12 -6.78
C ARG A 84 -19.24 -3.11 -7.18
N VAL A 85 -18.40 -2.38 -6.48
CA VAL A 85 -16.96 -2.28 -6.76
C VAL A 85 -16.18 -2.89 -5.60
N CYS A 86 -15.53 -4.03 -5.85
CA CYS A 86 -14.67 -4.69 -4.88
C CYS A 86 -13.21 -4.29 -5.10
N ALA A 87 -12.56 -3.84 -4.03
CA ALA A 87 -11.11 -3.61 -3.95
C ALA A 87 -10.37 -4.96 -3.81
N LEU A 88 -10.37 -5.75 -4.88
CA LEU A 88 -9.80 -7.08 -4.90
C LEU A 88 -8.30 -7.04 -4.62
N VAL A 89 -7.84 -7.80 -3.62
CA VAL A 89 -6.41 -8.05 -3.45
C VAL A 89 -5.94 -9.21 -4.33
N HIS A 90 -4.80 -9.04 -4.99
CA HIS A 90 -4.21 -10.07 -5.86
C HIS A 90 -3.57 -11.23 -5.09
N TYR A 91 -3.34 -11.05 -3.79
CA TYR A 91 -2.83 -12.05 -2.87
C TYR A 91 -3.72 -12.09 -1.65
N GLY A 92 -4.12 -13.27 -1.20
CA GLY A 92 -5.01 -13.40 -0.04
C GLY A 92 -5.17 -14.83 0.42
N GLU A 93 -5.86 -15.03 1.53
CA GLU A 93 -6.14 -16.37 2.00
C GLU A 93 -7.20 -17.07 1.14
N ALA A 94 -7.19 -18.41 1.13
CA ALA A 94 -8.21 -19.18 0.41
C ALA A 94 -9.65 -18.85 0.87
N ARG A 95 -9.84 -18.51 2.16
CA ARG A 95 -11.16 -18.12 2.69
C ARG A 95 -11.65 -16.79 2.14
N TYR A 96 -10.74 -15.87 1.85
CA TYR A 96 -11.06 -14.58 1.25
C TYR A 96 -11.62 -14.78 -0.16
N TYR A 97 -10.92 -15.52 -1.02
CA TYR A 97 -11.37 -15.77 -2.39
C TYR A 97 -12.65 -16.58 -2.48
N ARG A 98 -12.87 -17.57 -1.58
CA ARG A 98 -14.18 -18.25 -1.49
C ARG A 98 -15.31 -17.28 -1.15
N GLY A 99 -15.03 -16.31 -0.28
CA GLY A 99 -15.96 -15.23 0.04
C GLY A 99 -16.26 -14.35 -1.17
N VAL A 100 -15.23 -13.87 -1.87
CA VAL A 100 -15.38 -13.07 -3.10
C VAL A 100 -16.16 -13.84 -4.17
N ALA A 101 -15.79 -15.09 -4.46
CA ALA A 101 -16.49 -15.91 -5.44
C ALA A 101 -17.98 -16.06 -5.11
N LYS A 102 -18.33 -16.23 -3.83
CA LYS A 102 -19.72 -16.31 -3.36
C LYS A 102 -20.45 -14.97 -3.46
N ASP A 103 -19.80 -13.87 -3.09
CA ASP A 103 -20.40 -12.53 -3.11
C ASP A 103 -20.67 -12.04 -4.54
N PHE A 104 -19.93 -12.57 -5.51
CA PHE A 104 -19.94 -12.19 -6.93
C PHE A 104 -20.34 -13.33 -7.86
N GLU A 105 -20.97 -14.37 -7.30
CA GLU A 105 -21.62 -15.41 -8.07
C GLU A 105 -22.75 -14.77 -8.89
N THR A 106 -22.61 -14.84 -10.21
CA THR A 106 -23.46 -14.11 -11.15
C THR A 106 -24.85 -14.73 -11.21
N ARG A 107 -25.86 -13.92 -10.92
CA ARG A 107 -27.26 -14.24 -11.17
C ARG A 107 -27.63 -13.96 -12.63
N GLU A 108 -28.87 -14.26 -12.99
CA GLU A 108 -29.37 -14.04 -14.36
C GLU A 108 -29.21 -12.58 -14.81
N ASN A 109 -29.46 -11.63 -13.91
CA ASN A 109 -29.41 -10.18 -14.17
C ASN A 109 -28.06 -9.53 -13.82
N ASP A 110 -27.05 -10.33 -13.50
CA ASP A 110 -25.74 -9.82 -13.09
C ASP A 110 -24.73 -9.90 -14.24
N ALA A 111 -23.81 -8.94 -14.28
CA ALA A 111 -22.58 -9.01 -15.06
C ALA A 111 -21.38 -8.69 -14.16
N THR A 112 -20.41 -9.61 -14.08
CA THR A 112 -19.19 -9.43 -13.29
C THR A 112 -18.03 -9.09 -14.21
N LEU A 113 -17.53 -7.86 -14.13
CA LEU A 113 -16.39 -7.38 -14.90
C LEU A 113 -15.12 -7.44 -14.04
N VAL A 114 -14.06 -8.02 -14.57
CA VAL A 114 -12.82 -8.25 -13.83
C VAL A 114 -11.65 -7.49 -14.43
N GLU A 115 -10.79 -6.99 -13.55
CA GLU A 115 -9.44 -6.55 -13.90
C GLU A 115 -8.58 -7.76 -14.25
N LEU A 116 -8.12 -7.82 -15.50
CA LEU A 116 -7.26 -8.90 -15.96
C LEU A 116 -6.51 -8.49 -17.23
N ILE A 117 -5.21 -8.22 -17.08
CA ILE A 117 -4.32 -7.96 -18.21
C ILE A 117 -3.93 -9.29 -18.85
N THR A 118 -4.47 -9.54 -20.04
CA THR A 118 -4.20 -10.75 -20.81
C THR A 118 -4.03 -10.42 -22.29
N SER A 119 -3.44 -11.35 -23.06
CA SER A 119 -3.30 -11.17 -24.50
C SER A 119 -4.64 -11.35 -25.19
N ARG A 120 -4.86 -10.64 -26.30
CA ARG A 120 -6.10 -10.74 -27.08
C ARG A 120 -6.44 -12.17 -27.52
N LYS A 121 -5.44 -13.05 -27.67
CA LYS A 121 -5.65 -14.46 -28.03
C LYS A 121 -6.40 -15.29 -26.98
N HIS A 122 -6.38 -14.86 -25.71
CA HIS A 122 -7.11 -15.50 -24.61
C HIS A 122 -8.53 -14.93 -24.44
N LEU A 123 -8.95 -14.03 -25.33
CA LEU A 123 -10.24 -13.34 -25.25
C LEU A 123 -11.12 -13.75 -26.42
N GLU A 124 -12.38 -14.02 -26.11
CA GLU A 124 -13.44 -14.27 -27.07
C GLU A 124 -14.57 -13.24 -26.91
N ALA A 125 -15.21 -12.88 -28.02
CA ALA A 125 -16.33 -11.95 -27.98
C ALA A 125 -17.54 -12.67 -27.38
N SER A 126 -18.20 -12.05 -26.39
CA SER A 126 -19.45 -12.59 -25.84
C SER A 126 -20.59 -12.42 -26.84
N ASP A 127 -21.35 -13.49 -27.10
CA ASP A 127 -22.58 -13.47 -27.90
C ASP A 127 -23.84 -13.85 -27.10
N GLU A 128 -23.70 -14.61 -26.00
CA GLU A 128 -24.81 -15.26 -25.28
C GLU A 128 -25.91 -14.34 -24.75
N ARG A 129 -25.61 -13.05 -24.51
CA ARG A 129 -26.55 -12.04 -24.00
C ARG A 129 -26.57 -10.76 -24.85
N GLY A 130 -26.02 -10.79 -26.06
CA GLY A 130 -25.85 -9.57 -26.90
C GLY A 130 -24.90 -8.51 -26.30
N LEU A 131 -24.25 -8.82 -25.18
CA LEU A 131 -23.26 -7.99 -24.50
C LEU A 131 -21.96 -7.95 -25.31
N LYS A 132 -21.58 -6.77 -25.81
CA LYS A 132 -20.31 -6.55 -26.55
C LYS A 132 -19.11 -6.44 -25.59
N LEU A 133 -18.89 -7.49 -24.79
CA LEU A 133 -17.83 -7.61 -23.80
C LEU A 133 -16.95 -8.82 -24.10
N TRP A 134 -15.73 -8.81 -23.56
CA TRP A 134 -14.78 -9.92 -23.73
C TRP A 134 -14.97 -10.96 -22.64
N ARG A 135 -14.91 -12.24 -23.00
CA ARG A 135 -14.80 -13.35 -22.06
C ARG A 135 -13.44 -14.00 -22.19
N LEU A 136 -13.02 -14.63 -21.11
CA LEU A 136 -11.79 -15.40 -21.10
C LEU A 136 -12.05 -16.79 -21.69
N SER A 137 -11.30 -17.16 -22.73
CA SER A 137 -11.48 -18.43 -23.44
C SER A 137 -10.78 -19.61 -22.76
N GLU A 138 -9.75 -19.35 -21.97
CA GLU A 138 -8.94 -20.38 -21.30
C GLU A 138 -8.54 -20.00 -19.88
N ALA A 139 -8.27 -21.01 -19.04
CA ALA A 139 -7.84 -20.75 -17.66
C ALA A 139 -6.44 -20.14 -17.67
N LEU A 140 -6.27 -19.01 -16.97
CA LEU A 140 -4.96 -18.41 -16.78
C LEU A 140 -4.36 -18.87 -15.45
N ALA A 141 -3.03 -18.96 -15.42
CA ALA A 141 -2.26 -19.22 -14.22
C ALA A 141 -1.43 -17.98 -13.84
N PRO A 142 -1.15 -17.76 -12.55
CA PRO A 142 -0.21 -16.74 -12.14
C PRO A 142 1.21 -17.06 -12.65
N THR A 143 2.05 -16.04 -12.76
CA THR A 143 3.48 -16.24 -13.03
C THR A 143 4.14 -17.00 -11.88
N ALA A 144 5.28 -17.65 -12.17
CA ALA A 144 6.04 -18.37 -11.15
C ALA A 144 6.45 -17.45 -9.98
N GLU A 145 6.79 -16.19 -10.28
CA GLU A 145 7.15 -15.17 -9.30
C GLU A 145 5.96 -14.77 -8.43
N ALA A 146 4.79 -14.48 -9.02
CA ALA A 146 3.59 -14.14 -8.27
C ALA A 146 3.17 -15.31 -7.35
N ARG A 147 3.28 -16.55 -7.82
CA ARG A 147 3.01 -17.73 -7.00
C ARG A 147 4.04 -17.90 -5.88
N ALA A 148 5.33 -17.71 -6.17
CA ALA A 148 6.39 -17.78 -5.16
C ALA A 148 6.22 -16.73 -4.07
N LEU A 149 5.86 -15.50 -4.45
CA LEU A 149 5.56 -14.41 -3.53
C LEU A 149 4.35 -14.75 -2.63
N ALA A 150 3.25 -15.22 -3.23
CA ALA A 150 2.08 -15.66 -2.46
C ALA A 150 2.46 -16.74 -1.44
N ASN A 151 3.18 -17.77 -1.88
CA ASN A 151 3.63 -18.88 -1.04
C ASN A 151 4.58 -18.42 0.08
N ALA A 152 5.46 -17.46 -0.19
CA ALA A 152 6.33 -16.90 0.84
C ALA A 152 5.51 -16.30 1.98
N HIS A 153 4.33 -15.74 1.71
CA HIS A 153 3.43 -15.21 2.72
C HIS A 153 2.38 -16.21 3.22
N GLY A 154 2.41 -17.47 2.79
CA GLY A 154 1.34 -18.43 3.09
C GLY A 154 -0.04 -18.01 2.55
N LEU A 155 -0.04 -17.20 1.49
CA LEU A 155 -1.21 -16.70 0.78
C LEU A 155 -1.37 -17.44 -0.57
N ARG A 156 -2.45 -17.13 -1.28
CA ARG A 156 -2.70 -17.58 -2.65
C ARG A 156 -2.73 -16.40 -3.60
N ALA A 157 -2.24 -16.60 -4.81
CA ALA A 157 -2.44 -15.65 -5.90
C ALA A 157 -3.89 -15.74 -6.42
N GLN A 158 -4.44 -14.61 -6.85
CA GLN A 158 -5.81 -14.51 -7.37
C GLN A 158 -6.15 -15.55 -8.44
N LEU A 159 -5.27 -15.71 -9.44
CA LEU A 159 -5.51 -16.62 -10.56
C LEU A 159 -5.50 -18.11 -10.17
N ASP A 160 -4.91 -18.46 -9.03
CA ASP A 160 -5.00 -19.83 -8.48
C ASP A 160 -6.31 -20.07 -7.71
N ALA A 161 -7.09 -19.02 -7.45
CA ALA A 161 -8.25 -19.07 -6.56
C ALA A 161 -9.58 -18.62 -7.19
N LEU A 162 -9.53 -17.74 -8.20
CA LEU A 162 -10.69 -17.22 -8.92
C LEU A 162 -10.58 -17.57 -10.41
N ASP A 163 -11.60 -18.24 -10.94
CA ASP A 163 -11.72 -18.57 -12.36
C ASP A 163 -12.71 -17.62 -13.05
N ALA A 164 -12.18 -16.69 -13.85
CA ALA A 164 -12.96 -15.66 -14.53
C ALA A 164 -13.69 -16.16 -15.80
N ARG A 165 -13.73 -17.46 -16.06
CA ARG A 165 -14.45 -18.05 -17.21
C ARG A 165 -15.93 -18.31 -16.95
N ALA A 166 -16.35 -18.21 -15.68
CA ALA A 166 -17.72 -18.46 -15.27
C ALA A 166 -18.71 -17.66 -16.14
N ARG A 167 -19.90 -18.22 -16.38
CA ARG A 167 -20.94 -17.54 -17.15
C ARG A 167 -21.25 -16.19 -16.49
N GLY A 168 -21.41 -15.12 -17.27
CA GLY A 168 -21.66 -13.77 -16.75
C GLY A 168 -20.41 -13.03 -16.25
N TRP A 169 -19.22 -13.66 -16.31
CA TRP A 169 -17.95 -13.00 -16.05
C TRP A 169 -17.32 -12.50 -17.36
N TYR A 170 -16.78 -11.29 -17.31
CA TYR A 170 -16.24 -10.58 -18.46
C TYR A 170 -14.93 -9.87 -18.09
N VAL A 171 -14.01 -9.77 -19.04
CA VAL A 171 -12.79 -8.97 -18.91
C VAL A 171 -13.09 -7.55 -19.37
N ALA A 172 -12.88 -6.56 -18.49
CA ALA A 172 -13.11 -5.14 -18.80
C ALA A 172 -11.85 -4.30 -18.61
N ASP A 173 -10.72 -4.85 -19.03
CA ASP A 173 -9.40 -4.23 -18.89
C ASP A 173 -8.71 -4.10 -20.25
N VAL A 174 -7.62 -3.34 -20.28
CA VAL A 174 -6.74 -3.29 -21.44
C VAL A 174 -6.04 -4.62 -21.65
N THR A 175 -5.85 -5.00 -22.90
CA THR A 175 -5.02 -6.16 -23.27
C THR A 175 -3.55 -5.90 -22.95
N ARG A 176 -2.75 -6.98 -22.92
CA ARG A 176 -1.29 -6.89 -22.76
C ARG A 176 -0.68 -6.02 -23.87
N GLU A 177 -1.14 -6.19 -25.10
CA GLU A 177 -0.65 -5.45 -26.26
C GLU A 177 -0.97 -3.95 -26.14
N GLU A 178 -2.20 -3.60 -25.75
CA GLU A 178 -2.62 -2.22 -25.49
C GLU A 178 -1.85 -1.61 -24.31
N LEU A 179 -1.59 -2.37 -23.24
CA LEU A 179 -0.80 -1.89 -22.11
C LEU A 179 0.64 -1.57 -22.52
N ILE A 180 1.26 -2.40 -23.36
CA ILE A 180 2.61 -2.15 -23.88
C ILE A 180 2.61 -0.87 -24.75
N ALA A 181 1.60 -0.69 -25.60
CA ALA A 181 1.44 0.52 -26.40
C ALA A 181 1.28 1.77 -25.50
N LEU A 182 0.38 1.72 -24.50
CA LEU A 182 0.18 2.80 -23.55
C LEU A 182 1.44 3.13 -22.74
N ARG A 183 2.22 2.13 -22.35
CA ARG A 183 3.52 2.32 -21.67
C ARG A 183 4.55 2.97 -22.58
N ARG A 184 4.58 2.60 -23.87
CA ARG A 184 5.45 3.26 -24.87
C ARG A 184 5.04 4.70 -25.09
N GLU A 185 3.74 4.96 -25.29
CA GLU A 185 3.20 6.32 -25.43
C GLU A 185 3.47 7.17 -24.19
N ALA A 186 3.23 6.64 -22.99
CA ALA A 186 3.54 7.33 -21.74
C ALA A 186 5.05 7.55 -21.56
N GLY A 187 5.88 6.57 -21.92
CA GLY A 187 7.34 6.69 -21.92
C GLY A 187 7.86 7.74 -22.90
N GLU A 188 7.30 7.80 -24.10
CA GLU A 188 7.61 8.82 -25.12
C GLU A 188 7.12 10.22 -24.69
N MET A 189 5.95 10.31 -24.04
CA MET A 189 5.46 11.57 -23.48
C MET A 189 6.37 12.04 -22.35
N THR A 190 6.74 11.13 -21.43
CA THR A 190 7.67 11.44 -20.33
C THR A 190 9.05 11.81 -20.86
N ALA A 191 9.53 11.16 -21.92
CA ALA A 191 10.79 11.50 -22.59
C ALA A 191 10.73 12.87 -23.29
N LYS A 192 9.64 13.21 -23.96
CA LYS A 192 9.43 14.54 -24.58
C LYS A 192 9.31 15.65 -23.53
N THR A 193 8.55 15.41 -22.46
CA THR A 193 8.44 16.33 -21.34
C THR A 193 9.78 16.45 -20.61
N ALA A 194 10.52 15.35 -20.45
CA ALA A 194 11.87 15.37 -19.89
C ALA A 194 12.83 16.12 -20.83
N GLU A 195 12.77 15.97 -22.15
CA GLU A 195 13.60 16.72 -23.10
C GLU A 195 13.29 18.23 -23.09
N GLU A 196 12.02 18.62 -22.94
CA GLU A 196 11.61 20.03 -22.77
C GLU A 196 12.05 20.59 -21.41
N THR A 197 11.94 19.79 -20.35
CA THR A 197 12.40 20.16 -19.00
C THR A 197 13.93 20.22 -18.93
N THR A 198 14.64 19.30 -19.62
CA THR A 198 16.11 19.20 -19.68
C THR A 198 16.72 20.34 -20.49
N ARG A 199 15.98 20.90 -21.46
CA ARG A 199 16.37 22.14 -22.16
C ARG A 199 16.39 23.35 -21.23
N ASN A 200 15.52 23.38 -20.22
CA ASN A 200 15.52 24.39 -19.15
C ASN A 200 16.43 24.03 -17.95
N ALA A 201 16.70 22.74 -17.73
CA ALA A 201 17.50 22.22 -16.62
C ALA A 201 18.97 21.92 -16.98
N LYS A 202 19.52 22.58 -18.01
CA LYS A 202 20.98 22.62 -18.28
C LYS A 202 21.81 23.34 -17.20
N ARG A 203 21.32 23.35 -15.95
CA ARG A 203 21.94 24.00 -14.80
C ARG A 203 21.92 23.21 -13.49
N SER A 204 21.40 21.98 -13.41
CA SER A 204 21.60 21.16 -12.22
C SER A 204 21.52 19.67 -12.55
N ALA A 205 22.52 18.90 -12.12
CA ALA A 205 22.75 17.54 -12.54
C ALA A 205 22.13 16.52 -11.57
N VAL A 206 21.79 15.36 -12.15
CA VAL A 206 21.50 14.04 -11.56
C VAL A 206 20.02 13.78 -11.20
N SER A 207 19.24 13.46 -12.22
CA SER A 207 18.15 12.48 -12.17
C SER A 207 18.64 11.23 -12.90
N MET A 208 19.01 10.17 -12.19
CA MET A 208 19.46 8.90 -12.78
C MET A 208 18.65 7.74 -12.21
N GLY A 209 17.44 7.56 -12.74
CA GLY A 209 16.55 6.43 -12.46
C GLY A 209 16.31 5.57 -13.70
N GLY A 210 17.37 5.10 -14.37
CA GLY A 210 17.26 4.21 -15.53
C GLY A 210 18.34 3.11 -15.54
N ASN A 211 17.90 1.85 -15.62
CA ASN A 211 18.68 0.61 -15.91
C ASN A 211 20.16 0.60 -15.51
N LEU A 212 20.45 0.83 -14.24
CA LEU A 212 21.77 0.53 -13.67
C LEU A 212 21.83 -0.94 -13.25
N PRO A 213 22.96 -1.64 -13.46
CA PRO A 213 23.24 -2.92 -12.82
C PRO A 213 22.99 -2.83 -11.30
N PRO A 214 22.47 -3.90 -10.63
CA PRO A 214 22.06 -3.84 -9.23
C PRO A 214 23.14 -3.31 -8.26
N ALA A 215 24.42 -3.61 -8.56
CA ALA A 215 25.54 -3.10 -7.76
C ALA A 215 25.74 -1.58 -7.90
N LEU A 216 25.50 -1.02 -9.10
CA LEU A 216 25.60 0.42 -9.35
C LEU A 216 24.38 1.18 -8.84
N GLU A 217 23.20 0.58 -8.92
CA GLU A 217 22.00 1.11 -8.25
C GLU A 217 22.20 1.15 -6.73
N ALA A 218 22.69 0.06 -6.12
CA ALA A 218 22.99 0.03 -4.70
C ALA A 218 23.99 1.11 -4.31
N LEU A 219 25.05 1.31 -5.11
CA LEU A 219 26.05 2.33 -4.85
C LEU A 219 25.49 3.75 -4.98
N ALA A 220 24.66 4.01 -5.99
CA ALA A 220 24.01 5.31 -6.20
C ALA A 220 23.00 5.64 -5.08
N VAL A 221 22.14 4.69 -4.71
CA VAL A 221 21.13 4.86 -3.64
C VAL A 221 21.80 5.02 -2.28
N THR A 222 22.92 4.33 -2.05
CA THR A 222 23.73 4.48 -0.83
C THR A 222 24.33 5.88 -0.75
N ALA A 223 24.92 6.37 -1.84
CA ALA A 223 25.60 7.66 -1.90
C ALA A 223 24.65 8.86 -1.88
N PHE A 224 23.61 8.84 -2.71
CA PHE A 224 22.74 10.01 -2.93
C PHE A 224 21.39 9.90 -2.23
N GLY A 225 20.95 8.70 -1.86
CA GLY A 225 19.64 8.51 -1.23
C GLY A 225 18.48 8.48 -2.21
N ARG A 226 17.30 8.12 -1.68
CA ARG A 226 16.09 7.90 -2.49
C ARG A 226 15.26 9.18 -2.69
N ALA A 227 15.38 10.16 -1.80
CA ALA A 227 14.61 11.40 -1.80
C ALA A 227 15.47 12.67 -2.00
N SER A 228 16.72 12.51 -2.45
CA SER A 228 17.66 13.64 -2.59
C SER A 228 17.34 14.48 -3.82
N GLU A 229 16.39 15.41 -3.66
CA GLU A 229 16.27 16.58 -4.50
C GLU A 229 17.47 17.50 -4.26
N GLY A 230 18.57 17.36 -5.02
CA GLY A 230 19.62 18.35 -5.31
C GLY A 230 20.11 19.37 -4.25
N ASP A 231 19.77 19.22 -2.97
CA ASP A 231 19.96 20.21 -1.90
C ASP A 231 21.29 19.91 -1.19
N PRO A 232 22.28 20.83 -1.25
CA PRO A 232 23.56 20.66 -0.59
C PRO A 232 23.45 20.38 0.92
N ALA A 233 22.44 20.93 1.60
CA ALA A 233 22.25 20.71 3.03
C ALA A 233 21.76 19.28 3.33
N ARG A 234 20.84 18.75 2.51
CA ARG A 234 20.39 17.35 2.60
C ARG A 234 21.53 16.40 2.26
N LEU A 235 22.29 16.67 1.20
CA LEU A 235 23.44 15.84 0.85
C LEU A 235 24.49 15.83 1.98
N PHE A 236 24.79 16.99 2.58
CA PHE A 236 25.70 17.08 3.70
C PHE A 236 25.21 16.30 4.93
N ALA A 237 23.94 16.44 5.30
CA ALA A 237 23.33 15.69 6.39
C ALA A 237 23.44 14.17 6.16
N ARG A 238 23.13 13.73 4.94
CA ARG A 238 23.23 12.32 4.54
C ARG A 238 24.67 11.81 4.60
N LEU A 239 25.62 12.54 4.03
CA LEU A 239 27.03 12.15 4.05
C LEU A 239 27.57 12.09 5.49
N SER A 240 27.10 12.97 6.37
CA SER A 240 27.46 12.98 7.79
C SER A 240 26.96 11.72 8.52
N CYS A 241 25.81 11.15 8.11
CA CYS A 241 25.29 9.91 8.69
C CYS A 241 26.24 8.72 8.49
N TRP A 242 27.11 8.70 7.48
CA TRP A 242 28.08 7.60 7.29
C TRP A 242 29.21 7.58 8.32
N PHE A 243 29.39 8.66 9.09
CA PHE A 243 30.47 8.79 10.06
C PHE A 243 30.02 8.62 11.51
N VAL A 244 28.80 8.15 11.74
CA VAL A 244 28.24 7.83 13.07
C VAL A 244 28.01 6.33 13.21
N PRO A 245 27.90 5.80 14.45
CA PRO A 245 27.47 4.42 14.66
C PRO A 245 26.05 4.18 14.12
N CYS A 246 25.79 2.98 13.60
CA CYS A 246 24.51 2.57 13.00
C CYS A 246 24.04 3.54 11.89
N PRO A 247 24.85 3.79 10.86
CA PRO A 247 24.57 4.79 9.83
C PRO A 247 23.28 4.45 9.06
N GLU A 248 22.98 3.17 8.83
CA GLU A 248 21.76 2.69 8.18
C GLU A 248 20.48 3.13 8.90
N ALA A 249 20.43 3.12 10.24
CA ALA A 249 19.26 3.56 10.98
C ALA A 249 19.06 5.07 10.84
N HIS A 250 20.14 5.84 10.86
CA HIS A 250 20.10 7.28 10.66
C HIS A 250 19.66 7.63 9.23
N LEU A 251 20.18 6.93 8.22
CA LEU A 251 19.83 7.13 6.82
C LEU A 251 18.37 6.74 6.55
N LEU A 252 17.89 5.62 7.10
CA LEU A 252 16.48 5.22 7.00
C LEU A 252 15.57 6.23 7.68
N LEU A 253 15.93 6.74 8.86
CA LEU A 253 15.16 7.76 9.56
C LEU A 253 15.15 9.09 8.79
N LEU A 254 16.30 9.46 8.21
CA LEU A 254 16.43 10.68 7.41
C LEU A 254 15.56 10.60 6.16
N ASP A 255 15.62 9.49 5.44
CA ASP A 255 14.78 9.23 4.26
C ASP A 255 13.29 9.15 4.65
N TRP A 256 12.96 8.57 5.80
CA TRP A 256 11.60 8.53 6.36
C TRP A 256 11.06 9.93 6.64
N VAL A 257 11.83 10.76 7.37
CA VAL A 257 11.41 12.12 7.75
C VAL A 257 11.27 13.00 6.52
N TRP A 258 12.18 12.91 5.56
CA TRP A 258 12.10 13.67 4.31
C TRP A 258 10.97 13.19 3.39
N ALA A 259 10.57 11.93 3.49
CA ALA A 259 9.35 11.41 2.87
C ALA A 259 8.06 11.74 3.65
N GLY A 260 8.14 12.54 4.73
CA GLY A 260 6.99 12.96 5.53
C GLY A 260 6.37 11.87 6.41
N GLY A 261 7.11 10.79 6.71
CA GLY A 261 6.53 9.58 7.27
C GLY A 261 6.07 9.70 8.73
N ARG A 262 4.98 8.97 9.06
CA ARG A 262 4.50 8.69 10.42
C ARG A 262 4.76 7.21 10.76
N PRO A 263 5.16 6.82 11.99
CA PRO A 263 5.35 5.42 12.40
C PRO A 263 4.16 4.56 12.00
N SER A 264 4.38 3.46 11.26
CA SER A 264 3.30 2.53 10.94
C SER A 264 2.70 1.97 12.24
N GLU A 265 1.38 1.99 12.34
CA GLU A 265 0.66 1.47 13.51
C GLU A 265 0.94 -0.02 13.76
N VAL A 266 1.35 -0.75 12.71
CA VAL A 266 1.63 -2.18 12.75
C VAL A 266 3.06 -2.52 13.19
N LEU A 267 3.95 -1.52 13.29
CA LEU A 267 5.37 -1.73 13.58
C LEU A 267 5.59 -2.50 14.90
N GLY A 268 4.83 -2.18 15.94
CA GLY A 268 4.92 -2.90 17.22
C GLY A 268 4.61 -4.39 17.07
N ALA A 269 3.53 -4.72 16.35
CA ALA A 269 3.13 -6.09 16.06
C ALA A 269 4.16 -6.82 15.21
N MET A 270 4.78 -6.16 14.22
CA MET A 270 5.87 -6.73 13.43
C MET A 270 7.08 -7.08 14.30
N VAL A 271 7.47 -6.19 15.23
CA VAL A 271 8.58 -6.43 16.16
C VAL A 271 8.26 -7.61 17.08
N ASP A 272 7.04 -7.69 17.61
CA ASP A 272 6.62 -8.80 18.48
C ASP A 272 6.64 -10.16 17.71
N CYS A 273 6.22 -10.16 16.44
CA CYS A 273 6.34 -11.31 15.54
C CYS A 273 7.82 -11.70 15.30
N CYS A 274 8.70 -10.74 14.99
CA CYS A 274 10.13 -11.01 14.81
C CYS A 274 10.79 -11.54 16.10
N ALA A 275 10.48 -10.95 17.25
CA ALA A 275 11.04 -11.32 18.55
C ALA A 275 10.60 -12.72 19.02
N SER A 276 9.45 -13.21 18.53
CA SER A 276 8.95 -14.56 18.77
C SER A 276 9.38 -15.58 17.71
N GLY A 277 10.10 -15.16 16.67
CA GLY A 277 10.49 -16.01 15.54
C GLY A 277 9.38 -16.25 14.52
N ASP A 278 8.21 -15.61 14.67
CA ASP A 278 7.11 -15.65 13.70
C ASP A 278 7.36 -14.70 12.52
N LEU A 279 8.36 -15.07 11.70
CA LEU A 279 8.77 -14.29 10.54
C LEU A 279 7.70 -14.29 9.43
N GLU A 280 6.80 -15.27 9.39
CA GLU A 280 5.69 -15.28 8.43
C GLU A 280 4.66 -14.19 8.76
N SER A 281 4.22 -14.11 10.01
CA SER A 281 3.32 -13.04 10.46
C SER A 281 3.95 -11.66 10.29
N ALA A 282 5.23 -11.49 10.64
CA ALA A 282 5.94 -10.23 10.41
C ALA A 282 5.94 -9.82 8.92
N ARG A 283 6.20 -10.77 8.02
CA ARG A 283 6.16 -10.53 6.56
C ARG A 283 4.75 -10.21 6.06
N ARG A 284 3.71 -10.88 6.56
CA ARG A 284 2.30 -10.60 6.22
C ARG A 284 1.86 -9.20 6.66
N LEU A 285 2.30 -8.74 7.83
CA LEU A 285 2.02 -7.39 8.33
C LEU A 285 2.74 -6.32 7.50
N ALA A 286 4.03 -6.54 7.21
CA ALA A 286 4.80 -5.66 6.33
C ALA A 286 4.16 -5.56 4.94
N PHE A 287 3.76 -6.70 4.38
CA PHE A 287 3.13 -6.77 3.08
C PHE A 287 1.76 -6.07 3.04
N ALA A 288 0.95 -6.23 4.09
CA ALA A 288 -0.32 -5.51 4.22
C ALA A 288 -0.11 -3.99 4.33
N GLN A 289 0.86 -3.55 5.13
CA GLN A 289 1.19 -2.13 5.27
C GLN A 289 1.61 -1.54 3.93
N MET A 290 2.46 -2.25 3.19
CA MET A 290 2.92 -1.82 1.87
C MET A 290 1.75 -1.65 0.89
N ILE A 291 0.79 -2.59 0.85
CA ILE A 291 -0.40 -2.48 -0.01
C ILE A 291 -1.25 -1.26 0.35
N VAL A 292 -1.47 -1.01 1.65
CA VAL A 292 -2.27 0.14 2.12
C VAL A 292 -1.54 1.45 1.86
N SER A 293 -0.22 1.48 2.09
CA SER A 293 0.62 2.64 1.77
C SER A 293 0.59 2.97 0.29
N ALA A 294 0.67 1.99 -0.61
CA ALA A 294 0.57 2.22 -2.05
C ALA A 294 -0.77 2.85 -2.47
N GLN A 295 -1.85 2.56 -1.73
CA GLN A 295 -3.15 3.20 -1.94
C GLN A 295 -3.22 4.62 -1.35
N ALA A 296 -2.63 4.83 -0.18
CA ALA A 296 -2.54 6.15 0.45
C ALA A 296 -1.62 7.09 -0.31
N GLU A 297 -0.58 6.56 -0.98
CA GLU A 297 0.34 7.25 -1.90
C GLU A 297 -0.32 7.71 -3.22
N GLY A 298 -1.65 7.77 -3.25
CA GLY A 298 -2.28 8.88 -3.96
C GLY A 298 -1.59 10.20 -3.58
N PRO A 299 -1.62 11.19 -4.48
CA PRO A 299 -0.58 12.16 -4.86
C PRO A 299 0.27 12.86 -3.78
N ALA A 300 0.78 12.13 -2.78
CA ALA A 300 1.56 12.65 -1.66
C ALA A 300 3.08 12.72 -1.95
N GLY A 301 3.39 12.87 -3.23
CA GLY A 301 4.54 13.63 -3.73
C GLY A 301 4.12 14.96 -4.38
N GLY A 302 2.93 15.47 -4.09
CA GLY A 302 2.45 16.78 -4.56
C GLY A 302 2.03 16.83 -6.05
N GLY A 303 1.16 15.94 -6.52
CA GLY A 303 0.64 16.06 -7.89
C GLY A 303 -0.67 15.31 -8.13
N SER A 304 -1.79 16.03 -8.17
CA SER A 304 -3.22 15.62 -8.21
C SER A 304 -3.70 14.66 -9.31
N THR A 305 -2.87 13.73 -9.77
CA THR A 305 -3.17 12.83 -10.88
C THR A 305 -2.95 11.37 -10.50
N GLU A 306 -4.04 10.59 -10.55
CA GLU A 306 -4.02 9.14 -10.71
C GLU A 306 -2.99 8.76 -11.80
N PRO A 307 -2.13 7.73 -11.62
CA PRO A 307 -1.15 7.35 -12.64
C PRO A 307 -1.87 7.13 -13.98
N VAL A 308 -1.39 7.76 -15.05
CA VAL A 308 -2.09 7.82 -16.36
C VAL A 308 -2.56 6.44 -16.83
N LEU A 309 -1.78 5.38 -16.55
CA LEU A 309 -2.14 4.00 -16.87
C LEU A 309 -3.36 3.48 -16.08
N VAL A 310 -3.48 3.83 -14.80
CA VAL A 310 -4.63 3.44 -13.95
C VAL A 310 -5.90 4.14 -14.46
N ALA A 311 -5.81 5.44 -14.76
CA ALA A 311 -6.94 6.22 -15.28
C ALA A 311 -7.46 5.66 -16.63
N ARG A 312 -6.55 5.32 -17.55
CA ARG A 312 -6.91 4.71 -18.84
C ARG A 312 -7.60 3.35 -18.67
N ARG A 313 -7.13 2.53 -17.74
CA ARG A 313 -7.75 1.23 -17.43
C ARG A 313 -9.13 1.41 -16.78
N ASN A 314 -9.27 2.41 -15.91
CA ASN A 314 -10.56 2.80 -15.33
C ASN A 314 -11.56 3.24 -16.39
N ASP A 315 -11.13 3.95 -17.43
CA ASP A 315 -12.01 4.29 -18.56
C ASP A 315 -12.55 3.06 -19.29
N VAL A 316 -11.70 2.05 -19.53
CA VAL A 316 -12.13 0.78 -20.16
C VAL A 316 -13.10 0.02 -19.26
N ALA A 317 -12.83 -0.02 -17.96
CA ALA A 317 -13.73 -0.62 -16.98
C ALA A 317 -15.12 0.04 -17.01
N MET A 318 -15.16 1.38 -17.01
CA MET A 318 -16.42 2.14 -17.02
C MET A 318 -17.15 2.09 -18.37
N ASP A 319 -16.45 1.95 -19.49
CA ASP A 319 -17.07 1.62 -20.77
C ASP A 319 -17.71 0.21 -20.72
N GLY A 320 -17.04 -0.76 -20.08
CA GLY A 320 -17.59 -2.07 -19.78
C GLY A 320 -18.87 -2.01 -18.97
N VAL A 321 -18.89 -1.21 -17.89
CA VAL A 321 -20.09 -0.95 -17.07
C VAL A 321 -21.22 -0.37 -17.91
N ASN A 322 -20.93 0.62 -18.74
CA ASN A 322 -21.92 1.24 -19.63
C ASN A 322 -22.49 0.24 -20.65
N LYS A 323 -21.64 -0.63 -21.21
CA LYS A 323 -22.08 -1.70 -22.12
C LYS A 323 -22.96 -2.71 -21.40
N ALA A 324 -22.61 -3.09 -20.17
CA ALA A 324 -23.41 -4.00 -19.35
C ALA A 324 -24.80 -3.42 -19.06
N PHE A 325 -24.87 -2.18 -18.56
CA PHE A 325 -26.15 -1.50 -18.28
C PHE A 325 -26.98 -1.11 -19.51
N LYS A 326 -26.44 -1.26 -20.74
CA LYS A 326 -27.24 -1.11 -21.97
C LYS A 326 -28.07 -2.35 -22.28
N ALA A 327 -27.68 -3.52 -21.76
CA ALA A 327 -28.49 -4.71 -21.84
C ALA A 327 -29.66 -4.59 -20.84
N PRO A 328 -30.94 -4.64 -21.30
CA PRO A 328 -32.10 -4.41 -20.44
C PRO A 328 -32.26 -5.44 -19.32
N GLU A 329 -31.72 -6.65 -19.49
CA GLU A 329 -31.72 -7.72 -18.50
C GLU A 329 -30.71 -7.52 -17.36
N ILE A 330 -29.74 -6.62 -17.51
CA ILE A 330 -28.70 -6.40 -16.49
C ILE A 330 -29.10 -5.26 -15.56
N ASP A 331 -29.43 -5.61 -14.31
CA ASP A 331 -29.67 -4.65 -13.24
C ASP A 331 -28.45 -4.46 -12.35
N THR A 332 -27.56 -5.46 -12.27
CA THR A 332 -26.43 -5.44 -11.35
C THR A 332 -25.12 -5.64 -12.10
N VAL A 333 -24.21 -4.69 -11.95
CA VAL A 333 -22.84 -4.80 -12.47
C VAL A 333 -21.89 -4.89 -11.30
N ASN A 334 -21.05 -5.92 -11.31
CA ASN A 334 -19.99 -6.11 -10.34
C ASN A 334 -18.64 -5.79 -10.97
N LEU A 335 -17.79 -5.02 -10.29
CA LEU A 335 -16.41 -4.73 -10.68
C LEU A 335 -15.47 -5.39 -9.67
N LEU A 336 -14.58 -6.27 -10.14
CA LEU A 336 -13.49 -6.85 -9.36
C LEU A 336 -12.16 -6.25 -9.81
N TYR A 337 -11.70 -5.21 -9.10
CA TYR A 337 -10.49 -4.45 -9.44
C TYR A 337 -9.59 -4.26 -8.22
N GLY A 338 -8.29 -4.15 -8.46
CA GLY A 338 -7.26 -3.83 -7.48
C GLY A 338 -7.59 -2.56 -6.70
N GLY A 339 -7.18 -2.51 -5.43
CA GLY A 339 -7.50 -1.40 -4.52
C GLY A 339 -7.12 0.00 -5.04
N LEU A 340 -6.07 0.09 -5.87
CA LEU A 340 -5.62 1.34 -6.51
C LEU A 340 -6.64 1.91 -7.51
N HIS A 341 -7.44 1.04 -8.15
CA HIS A 341 -8.43 1.46 -9.14
C HIS A 341 -9.72 2.00 -8.50
N VAL A 342 -10.09 1.48 -7.32
CA VAL A 342 -11.41 1.72 -6.71
C VAL A 342 -11.70 3.20 -6.44
N PRO A 343 -10.79 4.05 -5.95
CA PRO A 343 -11.05 5.48 -5.82
C PRO A 343 -11.46 6.14 -7.14
N GLY A 344 -10.75 5.83 -8.23
CA GLY A 344 -11.05 6.34 -9.57
C GLY A 344 -12.38 5.80 -10.11
N LEU A 345 -12.65 4.50 -9.93
CA LEU A 345 -13.90 3.87 -10.35
C LEU A 345 -15.12 4.42 -9.60
N VAL A 346 -15.04 4.58 -8.28
CA VAL A 346 -16.10 5.18 -7.46
C VAL A 346 -16.35 6.62 -7.88
N ARG A 347 -15.28 7.41 -8.11
CA ARG A 347 -15.40 8.78 -8.64
C ARG A 347 -16.09 8.78 -10.01
N CYS A 348 -15.65 7.96 -10.95
CA CYS A 348 -16.26 7.85 -12.27
C CYS A 348 -17.74 7.43 -12.20
N ALA A 349 -18.11 6.52 -11.31
CA ALA A 349 -19.51 6.13 -11.11
C ALA A 349 -20.36 7.31 -10.60
N ARG A 350 -19.84 8.10 -9.66
CA ARG A 350 -20.54 9.29 -9.15
C ARG A 350 -20.68 10.37 -10.21
N GLU A 351 -19.63 10.65 -10.97
CA GLU A 351 -19.59 11.75 -11.94
C GLU A 351 -20.25 11.40 -13.28
N ARG A 352 -20.06 10.18 -13.80
CA ARG A 352 -20.48 9.78 -15.15
C ARG A 352 -21.81 9.01 -15.16
N LEU A 353 -22.15 8.32 -14.08
CA LEU A 353 -23.37 7.50 -13.98
C LEU A 353 -24.41 8.08 -13.00
N ASP A 354 -24.09 9.21 -12.34
CA ASP A 354 -24.92 9.85 -11.32
C ASP A 354 -25.35 8.88 -10.21
N MET A 355 -24.39 8.09 -9.74
CA MET A 355 -24.59 7.13 -8.65
C MET A 355 -24.07 7.67 -7.32
N GLU A 356 -24.62 7.18 -6.21
CA GLU A 356 -24.13 7.44 -4.86
C GLU A 356 -23.78 6.14 -4.14
N VAL A 357 -22.81 6.24 -3.23
CA VAL A 357 -22.42 5.12 -2.38
C VAL A 357 -23.50 4.92 -1.33
N VAL A 358 -24.07 3.71 -1.28
CA VAL A 358 -25.14 3.35 -0.33
C VAL A 358 -24.67 2.38 0.75
N ASP A 359 -23.58 1.65 0.50
CA ASP A 359 -23.02 0.68 1.45
C ASP A 359 -21.53 0.44 1.18
N VAL A 360 -20.77 0.12 2.23
CA VAL A 360 -19.37 -0.29 2.16
C VAL A 360 -19.15 -1.47 3.10
N ALA A 361 -19.04 -2.67 2.52
CA ALA A 361 -18.79 -3.90 3.27
C ALA A 361 -17.30 -4.22 3.29
N TRP A 362 -16.76 -4.60 4.45
CA TRP A 362 -15.34 -4.94 4.62
C TRP A 362 -15.15 -6.44 4.82
N ARG A 363 -14.15 -7.02 4.14
CA ARG A 363 -13.78 -8.43 4.25
C ARG A 363 -12.30 -8.58 4.52
N ASP A 364 -11.95 -9.45 5.46
CA ASP A 364 -10.55 -9.79 5.73
C ASP A 364 -9.94 -10.57 4.55
N ALA A 365 -8.92 -10.00 3.93
CA ALA A 365 -8.07 -10.68 2.96
C ALA A 365 -7.19 -11.72 3.64
N TRP A 366 -6.59 -11.34 4.77
CA TRP A 366 -5.91 -12.22 5.71
C TRP A 366 -5.88 -11.58 7.09
N ARG A 367 -5.57 -12.39 8.11
CA ARG A 367 -5.43 -11.94 9.50
C ARG A 367 -4.11 -12.44 10.07
N VAL A 368 -3.51 -11.62 10.91
CA VAL A 368 -2.30 -11.93 11.68
C VAL A 368 -2.62 -11.66 13.14
N GLN A 369 -2.41 -12.66 13.98
CA GLN A 369 -2.50 -12.50 15.43
C GLN A 369 -1.06 -12.35 15.95
N PRO A 370 -0.60 -11.14 16.28
CA PRO A 370 0.72 -11.00 16.87
C PRO A 370 0.74 -11.68 18.25
N PRO A 371 1.90 -12.18 18.69
CA PRO A 371 2.03 -12.77 20.01
C PRO A 371 1.62 -11.77 21.09
N GLU A 372 0.83 -12.20 22.08
CA GLU A 372 0.47 -11.38 23.25
C GLU A 372 1.71 -10.98 24.07
N ASN A 373 2.80 -11.72 23.90
CA ASN A 373 4.04 -11.54 24.63
C ASN A 373 4.83 -10.36 24.07
N ALA A 374 4.68 -9.22 24.77
CA ALA A 374 5.65 -8.15 24.88
C ALA A 374 6.98 -8.67 25.47
N SER A 375 7.65 -9.60 24.80
CA SER A 375 8.91 -10.15 25.26
C SER A 375 9.86 -8.99 25.58
N PRO A 376 10.45 -8.90 26.79
CA PRO A 376 11.42 -7.86 27.11
C PRO A 376 12.58 -7.81 26.10
N LEU A 377 12.82 -8.93 25.38
CA LEU A 377 13.73 -8.99 24.24
C LEU A 377 13.45 -7.93 23.18
N ARG A 378 12.21 -7.53 22.94
CA ARG A 378 11.90 -6.45 21.98
C ARG A 378 12.56 -5.12 22.35
N TYR A 379 12.71 -4.86 23.65
CA TYR A 379 13.43 -3.69 24.17
C TYR A 379 14.95 -3.92 24.22
N ALA A 380 15.42 -5.16 24.10
CA ALA A 380 16.83 -5.52 24.06
C ALA A 380 17.39 -5.59 22.64
N ILE A 381 16.56 -5.87 21.63
CA ILE A 381 16.98 -5.96 20.21
C ILE A 381 17.60 -4.64 19.75
N VAL A 382 16.93 -3.51 19.99
CA VAL A 382 17.44 -2.19 19.58
C VAL A 382 18.77 -1.86 20.28
N PRO A 383 18.89 -1.94 21.63
CA PRO A 383 20.18 -1.77 22.30
C PRO A 383 21.26 -2.74 21.87
N LEU A 384 20.92 -3.99 21.53
CA LEU A 384 21.88 -5.00 21.10
C LEU A 384 22.41 -4.70 19.69
N ILE A 385 21.53 -4.31 18.76
CA ILE A 385 21.93 -3.84 17.42
C ILE A 385 22.81 -2.58 17.55
N LEU A 386 22.35 -1.57 18.31
CA LEU A 386 23.12 -0.35 18.55
C LEU A 386 24.46 -0.63 19.25
N GLY A 387 24.50 -1.63 20.13
CA GLY A 387 25.72 -2.06 20.80
C GLY A 387 26.70 -2.70 19.82
N ILE A 388 26.25 -3.63 18.98
CA ILE A 388 27.07 -4.27 17.95
C ILE A 388 27.61 -3.21 16.97
N ASP A 389 26.75 -2.38 16.41
CA ASP A 389 27.15 -1.34 15.46
C ASP A 389 28.06 -0.29 16.11
N GLY A 390 27.77 0.07 17.36
CA GLY A 390 28.62 0.98 18.14
C GLY A 390 30.03 0.42 18.37
N THR A 391 30.15 -0.88 18.67
CA THR A 391 31.45 -1.54 18.82
C THR A 391 32.20 -1.63 17.50
N ASP A 392 31.51 -1.91 16.40
CA ASP A 392 32.10 -1.98 15.07
C ASP A 392 32.58 -0.61 14.57
N TRP A 393 31.82 0.45 14.82
CA TRP A 393 32.25 1.82 14.55
C TRP A 393 33.47 2.22 15.40
N ALA A 394 33.47 1.89 16.69
CA ALA A 394 34.60 2.16 17.58
C ALA A 394 35.88 1.44 17.12
N GLN A 395 35.74 0.18 16.70
CA GLN A 395 36.84 -0.60 16.11
C GLN A 395 37.34 0.05 14.81
N THR A 396 36.42 0.47 13.93
CA THR A 396 36.75 1.15 12.67
C THR A 396 37.54 2.44 12.93
N LEU A 397 37.13 3.25 13.91
CA LEU A 397 37.87 4.46 14.29
C LEU A 397 39.25 4.14 14.86
N HIS A 398 39.35 3.12 15.71
CA HIS A 398 40.63 2.67 16.24
C HIS A 398 41.58 2.27 15.11
N ASP A 399 41.10 1.45 14.17
CA ASP A 399 41.87 0.99 13.01
C ASP A 399 42.23 2.12 12.05
N ALA A 400 41.33 3.10 11.87
CA ALA A 400 41.56 4.29 11.06
C ALA A 400 42.75 5.12 11.56
N VAL A 401 42.97 5.16 12.87
CA VAL A 401 44.07 5.89 13.51
C VAL A 401 45.32 5.01 13.66
N ALA A 402 45.15 3.75 14.04
CA ALA A 402 46.26 2.87 14.43
C ALA A 402 47.02 2.26 13.24
N LEU A 403 46.38 2.04 12.10
CA LEU A 403 46.97 1.31 10.97
C LEU A 403 47.70 2.20 9.94
N GLY A 404 47.75 3.52 10.18
CA GLY A 404 48.33 4.49 9.25
C GLY A 404 47.39 4.84 8.08
N ALA A 405 47.78 5.84 7.29
CA ALA A 405 46.85 6.55 6.39
C ALA A 405 46.16 5.65 5.35
N SER A 406 46.89 4.77 4.68
CA SER A 406 46.34 3.91 3.62
C SER A 406 45.42 2.82 4.16
N ALA A 407 45.83 2.10 5.21
CA ALA A 407 45.03 1.06 5.83
C ALA A 407 43.83 1.63 6.60
N GLY A 408 43.97 2.82 7.19
CA GLY A 408 42.86 3.49 7.86
C GLY A 408 41.76 3.99 6.91
N ILE A 409 42.15 4.49 5.73
CA ILE A 409 41.20 4.82 4.64
C ILE A 409 40.47 3.56 4.19
N LEU A 410 41.19 2.45 4.01
CA LEU A 410 40.58 1.18 3.60
C LEU A 410 39.60 0.65 4.67
N SER A 411 39.94 0.72 5.95
CA SER A 411 39.06 0.31 7.06
C SER A 411 37.75 1.13 7.06
N THR A 412 37.87 2.44 6.94
CA THR A 412 36.70 3.35 6.83
C THR A 412 35.86 3.04 5.59
N PHE A 413 36.49 2.77 4.46
CA PHE A 413 35.79 2.41 3.23
C PHE A 413 35.02 1.09 3.38
N LEU A 414 35.63 0.06 3.98
CA LEU A 414 34.97 -1.23 4.22
C LEU A 414 33.79 -1.12 5.18
N TYR A 415 33.89 -0.26 6.21
CA TYR A 415 32.78 0.08 7.08
C TYR A 415 31.60 0.66 6.29
N ILE A 416 31.85 1.67 5.44
CA ILE A 416 30.82 2.28 4.58
C ILE A 416 30.21 1.24 3.63
N VAL A 417 31.01 0.34 3.04
CA VAL A 417 30.49 -0.70 2.15
C VAL A 417 29.61 -1.71 2.89
N ARG A 418 30.04 -2.17 4.07
CA ARG A 418 29.27 -3.14 4.88
C ARG A 418 27.94 -2.56 5.33
N HIS A 419 27.95 -1.36 5.90
CA HIS A 419 26.73 -0.70 6.34
C HIS A 419 25.90 -0.17 5.17
N GLY A 420 26.54 0.16 4.04
CA GLY A 420 25.88 0.45 2.78
C GLY A 420 25.10 -0.73 2.24
N ALA A 421 25.67 -1.94 2.28
CA ALA A 421 24.97 -3.16 1.93
C ALA A 421 23.80 -3.45 2.88
N LEU A 422 23.97 -3.23 4.18
CA LEU A 422 22.91 -3.38 5.17
C LEU A 422 21.78 -2.36 4.96
N TYR A 423 22.11 -1.07 4.78
CA TYR A 423 21.16 -0.01 4.44
C TYR A 423 20.44 -0.31 3.12
N TYR A 424 21.15 -0.77 2.09
CA TYR A 424 20.53 -1.13 0.82
C TYR A 424 19.60 -2.34 1.00
N ALA A 425 20.01 -3.38 1.73
CA ALA A 425 19.17 -4.54 2.01
C ALA A 425 17.94 -4.18 2.86
N LEU A 426 18.10 -3.39 3.92
CA LEU A 426 17.02 -2.90 4.77
C LEU A 426 16.10 -1.96 3.99
N GLY A 427 16.64 -1.01 3.22
CA GLY A 427 15.85 -0.14 2.36
C GLY A 427 15.14 -0.91 1.25
N LYS A 428 15.75 -1.97 0.70
CA LYS A 428 15.10 -2.82 -0.29
C LYS A 428 13.97 -3.63 0.32
N TRP A 429 14.17 -4.13 1.54
CA TRP A 429 13.18 -4.88 2.31
C TRP A 429 12.04 -4.00 2.86
N LEU A 430 12.35 -2.78 3.30
CA LEU A 430 11.46 -1.87 4.01
C LEU A 430 10.80 -0.83 3.08
N LEU A 431 11.41 -0.49 1.94
CA LEU A 431 10.96 0.54 0.99
C LEU A 431 10.71 0.03 -0.45
N GLU A 432 11.54 -0.86 -1.01
CA GLU A 432 11.44 -1.28 -2.45
C GLU A 432 10.67 -2.58 -2.70
N TRP A 433 10.18 -3.25 -1.66
CA TRP A 433 9.24 -4.37 -1.86
C TRP A 433 8.01 -3.94 -2.68
N ASN A 434 7.72 -2.63 -2.70
CA ASN A 434 6.69 -1.96 -3.48
C ASN A 434 6.92 -2.06 -5.02
N ARG A 435 8.16 -2.04 -5.53
CA ARG A 435 8.39 -1.96 -7.00
C ARG A 435 8.29 -3.32 -7.70
N GLN A 436 8.83 -4.39 -7.11
CA GLN A 436 8.82 -5.73 -7.72
C GLN A 436 7.42 -6.36 -7.78
N LEU A 437 6.49 -5.89 -6.95
CA LEU A 437 5.12 -6.39 -6.90
C LEU A 437 4.22 -5.82 -8.01
N PHE A 438 4.55 -4.63 -8.51
CA PHE A 438 3.75 -3.91 -9.52
C PHE A 438 4.49 -3.75 -10.86
N ASP A 439 5.83 -3.84 -10.87
CA ASP A 439 6.68 -3.98 -12.06
C ASP A 439 7.22 -5.41 -12.16
N ALA A 440 6.34 -6.42 -12.15
CA ALA A 440 6.70 -7.71 -12.70
C ALA A 440 7.08 -7.45 -14.17
N ASP A 441 8.38 -7.43 -14.44
CA ASP A 441 8.91 -7.51 -15.79
C ASP A 441 8.15 -8.63 -16.47
N VAL A 442 7.37 -8.26 -17.48
CA VAL A 442 6.82 -9.23 -18.40
C VAL A 442 8.06 -9.88 -18.99
N GLY A 443 8.32 -11.13 -18.60
CA GLY A 443 9.51 -11.88 -19.01
C GLY A 443 9.80 -11.73 -20.51
N PRO A 444 11.07 -11.97 -20.91
CA PRO A 444 11.52 -11.63 -22.25
C PRO A 444 10.57 -12.12 -23.34
N SER A 445 10.31 -11.24 -24.31
CA SER A 445 9.60 -11.55 -25.56
C SER A 445 10.05 -12.93 -26.09
N PRO A 446 9.14 -13.79 -26.57
CA PRO A 446 9.50 -15.09 -27.14
C PRO A 446 10.42 -15.02 -28.37
N GLU A 447 10.74 -13.84 -28.89
CA GLU A 447 11.49 -13.69 -30.14
C GLU A 447 12.98 -14.06 -30.07
N ASN A 448 13.54 -14.38 -28.90
CA ASN A 448 14.97 -14.74 -28.77
C ASN A 448 15.28 -16.13 -28.22
N VAL A 449 14.32 -17.08 -28.25
CA VAL A 449 14.65 -18.51 -28.11
C VAL A 449 15.00 -19.04 -29.50
N LYS A 450 16.27 -18.85 -29.92
CA LYS A 450 16.81 -19.66 -31.00
C LYS A 450 16.89 -21.10 -30.52
N TYR A 451 16.07 -21.96 -31.12
CA TYR A 451 16.21 -23.40 -31.03
C TYR A 451 17.67 -23.79 -31.31
N ARG A 452 18.30 -24.47 -30.34
CA ARG A 452 19.32 -25.48 -30.57
C ARG A 452 18.90 -26.73 -29.85
#